data_AF-A0AAU2BAJ9-F1
#
_entry.id   AF-A0AAU2BAJ9-F1
#
_cell.length_a   1.000
_cell.length_b   1.000
_cell.length_c   1.000
_cell.angle_alpha   90.00
_cell.angle_beta   90.00
_cell.angle_gamma   90.00
#
_symmetry.space_group_name_H-M   'P 1'
#
loop_
_entity.id
_entity.type
_entity.pdbx_description
1 polymer ?
#
loop_
_entity_poly.entity_id
_entity_poly.type
_entity_poly.pdbx_seq_one_letter_code
_entity_poly.pdbx_strand_id
1 'polypeptide(L)'
;MRLRPIRRGRGRATTAAALLVALGALSAAPVGAAPAEAQDGEQVVTYHGYQVRVPATWQVVDLERRPDTCVRFDRPTVYLGRPGNGSTCPARLVGRTEGLVVEPLAGLDPHRVTPSTARAAGHSAVAPGAVSTNDEIQVAVESAGVLVTASHTDANETAVRKVLGSATLTAGGSPAPLPTGRAARTAAAAGAQPGEFTGHGFDACTAPSQKTMDAWRADSPYGAVGVYISGQTRACAQPNLTASWVSKQTAKGWRLIPIEVGRQAPCTTFSNRMSADPATARSQGAAAAVGSVSAARALGIPAGSALYNDIEGYASTASCKAAVLSYLSGWTEALHAGGYLSGFYSGASSGVRDAAAEHDNPAYTRVDHIWFASWNGAATTDAGSYVPASAWPGSQRIHQYAGEVQETWGGAKVNIDRDYLDVG
;
A
#
# COMPACT_ATOMS: atom_id res chain seq x y z
N MET A 1 -10.35 63.84 53.64
CA MET A 1 -11.61 63.77 52.86
C MET A 1 -12.31 62.46 53.24
N ARG A 2 -13.25 62.52 54.20
CA ARG A 2 -14.65 62.00 54.14
C ARG A 2 -14.77 60.61 53.46
N LEU A 3 -15.35 59.55 54.01
CA LEU A 3 -16.24 59.32 55.16
C LEU A 3 -16.25 57.81 55.51
N ARG A 4 -16.79 57.51 56.70
CA ARG A 4 -16.80 56.26 57.47
C ARG A 4 -17.82 55.17 57.00
N PRO A 5 -17.78 53.95 57.60
CA PRO A 5 -18.34 52.66 57.12
C PRO A 5 -19.67 52.26 57.79
N ILE A 6 -20.26 51.09 57.45
CA ILE A 6 -21.34 50.31 58.14
C ILE A 6 -21.51 48.98 57.35
N ARG A 7 -21.78 47.76 57.87
CA ARG A 7 -21.86 47.11 59.19
C ARG A 7 -21.80 45.58 58.94
N ARG A 8 -21.31 44.85 59.94
CA ARG A 8 -21.45 43.40 60.13
C ARG A 8 -22.89 43.01 60.51
N GLY A 9 -23.27 41.77 60.17
CA GLY A 9 -24.33 41.02 60.86
C GLY A 9 -23.99 39.52 60.88
N ARG A 10 -23.59 39.00 62.04
CA ARG A 10 -23.51 37.56 62.36
C ARG A 10 -24.85 37.14 62.95
N GLY A 11 -25.37 35.97 62.55
CA GLY A 11 -26.44 35.25 63.24
C GLY A 11 -26.08 33.77 63.35
N ARG A 12 -26.03 33.26 64.59
CA ARG A 12 -25.84 31.84 64.97
C ARG A 12 -27.18 31.11 64.94
N ALA A 13 -27.18 29.80 64.66
CA ALA A 13 -28.08 28.78 65.25
C ALA A 13 -27.64 27.39 64.74
N THR A 14 -26.99 26.53 65.54
CA THR A 14 -27.56 25.49 66.44
C THR A 14 -28.36 24.39 65.73
N THR A 15 -27.74 23.20 65.68
CA THR A 15 -28.28 21.84 65.94
C THR A 15 -29.79 21.65 65.92
N ALA A 16 -30.27 20.76 65.06
CA ALA A 16 -31.30 19.77 65.40
C ALA A 16 -31.29 18.63 64.37
N ALA A 17 -31.04 17.41 64.84
CA ALA A 17 -31.36 16.20 64.12
C ALA A 17 -32.89 16.04 64.07
N ALA A 18 -33.44 15.77 62.90
CA ALA A 18 -34.81 15.31 62.73
C ALA A 18 -34.82 14.12 61.78
N LEU A 19 -35.11 12.94 62.32
CA LEU A 19 -35.56 11.78 61.53
C LEU A 19 -36.88 12.15 60.85
N LEU A 20 -36.94 11.98 59.53
CA LEU A 20 -38.17 11.89 58.78
C LEU A 20 -38.10 10.67 57.87
N VAL A 21 -38.88 9.65 58.23
CA VAL A 21 -39.28 8.54 57.39
C VAL A 21 -40.19 9.12 56.29
N ALA A 22 -39.83 8.93 55.02
CA ALA A 22 -40.70 9.24 53.89
C ALA A 22 -40.66 8.11 52.87
N LEU A 23 -41.85 7.61 52.55
CA LEU A 23 -42.15 6.56 51.59
C LEU A 23 -41.73 6.94 50.16
N GLY A 24 -41.21 5.94 49.44
CA GLY A 24 -41.51 5.62 48.04
C GLY A 24 -41.62 6.76 47.02
N ALA A 25 -40.58 6.88 46.20
CA ALA A 25 -40.71 7.11 44.77
C ALA A 25 -39.60 6.34 44.05
N LEU A 26 -39.95 5.28 43.32
CA LEU A 26 -39.04 4.66 42.35
C LEU A 26 -38.75 5.70 41.26
N SER A 27 -37.65 6.42 41.43
CA SER A 27 -37.04 7.14 40.31
C SER A 27 -36.24 6.11 39.53
N ALA A 28 -36.77 5.68 38.38
CA ALA A 28 -35.99 4.95 37.40
C ALA A 28 -34.82 5.86 36.99
N ALA A 29 -33.62 5.57 37.50
CA ALA A 29 -32.41 6.17 36.98
C ALA A 29 -32.34 5.82 35.48
N PRO A 30 -31.92 6.76 34.61
CA PRO A 30 -31.61 6.40 33.24
C PRO A 30 -30.54 5.31 33.31
N VAL A 31 -30.84 4.14 32.76
CA VAL A 31 -29.87 3.08 32.56
C VAL A 31 -28.78 3.70 31.69
N GLY A 32 -27.69 4.12 32.32
CA GLY A 32 -26.49 4.52 31.61
C GLY A 32 -26.11 3.34 30.74
N ALA A 33 -26.03 3.57 29.43
CA ALA A 33 -25.48 2.58 28.52
C ALA A 33 -24.09 2.21 29.05
N ALA A 34 -23.97 0.99 29.57
CA ALA A 34 -22.68 0.43 29.91
C ALA A 34 -21.82 0.45 28.64
N PRO A 35 -20.51 0.76 28.73
CA PRO A 35 -19.62 0.52 27.61
C PRO A 35 -19.79 -0.94 27.20
N ALA A 36 -20.03 -1.19 25.91
CA ALA A 36 -20.14 -2.56 25.40
C ALA A 36 -18.87 -3.32 25.81
N GLU A 37 -19.03 -4.29 26.71
CA GLU A 37 -17.95 -5.21 27.07
C GLU A 37 -17.45 -5.86 25.78
N ALA A 38 -16.15 -5.79 25.55
CA ALA A 38 -15.47 -6.51 24.48
C ALA A 38 -15.74 -8.00 24.68
N GLN A 39 -16.72 -8.55 23.95
CA GLN A 39 -16.89 -9.98 23.89
C GLN A 39 -15.72 -10.55 23.09
N ASP A 40 -14.94 -11.42 23.75
CA ASP A 40 -14.06 -12.41 23.11
C ASP A 40 -12.85 -11.86 22.33
N GLY A 41 -12.18 -10.83 22.85
CA GLY A 41 -10.93 -10.31 22.24
C GLY A 41 -11.15 -9.61 20.88
N GLU A 42 -12.40 -9.30 20.52
CA GLU A 42 -12.79 -8.50 19.37
C GLU A 42 -13.25 -7.10 19.81
N GLN A 43 -13.19 -6.14 18.89
CA GLN A 43 -13.73 -4.79 19.03
C GLN A 43 -14.63 -4.48 17.83
N VAL A 44 -15.64 -3.65 18.07
CA VAL A 44 -16.59 -3.21 17.04
C VAL A 44 -16.13 -1.88 16.45
N VAL A 45 -15.98 -1.83 15.13
CA VAL A 45 -15.66 -0.61 14.39
C VAL A 45 -16.85 -0.24 13.52
N THR A 46 -17.25 1.04 13.54
CA THR A 46 -18.39 1.54 12.77
C THR A 46 -18.01 2.81 12.01
N TYR A 47 -18.38 2.88 10.73
CA TYR A 47 -18.18 4.05 9.88
C TYR A 47 -19.31 4.14 8.85
N HIS A 48 -20.00 5.29 8.77
CA HIS A 48 -21.15 5.50 7.87
C HIS A 48 -22.18 4.35 7.94
N GLY A 49 -22.57 3.93 9.15
CA GLY A 49 -23.51 2.84 9.36
C GLY A 49 -23.01 1.44 8.99
N TYR A 50 -21.83 1.29 8.39
CA TYR A 50 -21.15 0.01 8.18
C TYR A 50 -20.40 -0.39 9.45
N GLN A 51 -20.76 -1.53 10.03
CA GLN A 51 -20.20 -2.03 11.27
C GLN A 51 -19.51 -3.38 11.05
N VAL A 52 -18.30 -3.57 11.59
CA VAL A 52 -17.54 -4.82 11.54
C VAL A 52 -16.94 -5.17 12.90
N ARG A 53 -16.74 -6.46 13.14
CA ARG A 53 -15.95 -6.96 14.28
C ARG A 53 -14.53 -7.28 13.80
N VAL A 54 -13.55 -6.70 14.48
CA VAL A 54 -12.11 -6.92 14.23
C VAL A 54 -11.42 -7.33 15.53
N PRO A 55 -10.27 -8.01 15.49
CA PRO A 55 -9.51 -8.28 16.71
C PRO A 55 -9.20 -6.98 17.49
N ALA A 56 -9.27 -7.04 18.82
CA ALA A 56 -8.98 -5.90 19.69
C ALA A 56 -7.53 -5.40 19.57
N THR A 57 -6.63 -6.22 19.01
CA THR A 57 -5.24 -5.87 18.73
C THR A 57 -5.05 -5.02 17.47
N TRP A 58 -6.06 -4.93 16.59
CA TRP A 58 -5.97 -4.11 15.39
C TRP A 58 -6.04 -2.63 15.75
N GLN A 59 -5.19 -1.84 15.10
CA GLN A 59 -5.26 -0.38 15.24
C GLN A 59 -6.48 0.16 14.50
N VAL A 60 -7.10 1.23 15.01
CA VAL A 60 -8.17 1.95 14.31
C VAL A 60 -7.73 3.39 14.08
N VAL A 61 -7.69 3.80 12.82
CA VAL A 61 -7.18 5.11 12.38
C VAL A 61 -8.28 5.85 11.63
N ASP A 62 -8.75 6.94 12.22
CA ASP A 62 -9.66 7.90 11.57
C ASP A 62 -8.85 8.86 10.68
N LEU A 63 -8.99 8.69 9.36
CA LEU A 63 -8.37 9.49 8.32
C LEU A 63 -9.08 10.84 8.10
N GLU A 64 -10.34 10.99 8.51
CA GLU A 64 -11.01 12.30 8.44
C GLU A 64 -10.38 13.28 9.46
N ARG A 65 -9.94 12.76 10.60
CA ARG A 65 -9.20 13.54 11.61
C ARG A 65 -7.72 13.71 11.27
N ARG A 66 -7.14 12.78 10.52
CA ARG A 66 -5.70 12.76 10.18
C ARG A 66 -5.47 12.35 8.72
N PRO A 67 -5.85 13.20 7.75
CA PRO A 67 -5.86 12.83 6.33
C PRO A 67 -4.48 12.53 5.76
N ASP A 68 -3.41 13.12 6.34
CA ASP A 68 -2.03 12.90 5.89
C ASP A 68 -1.38 11.65 6.51
N THR A 69 -2.15 10.82 7.22
CA THR A 69 -1.63 9.57 7.78
C THR A 69 -1.23 8.62 6.65
N CYS A 70 -0.02 8.07 6.73
CA CYS A 70 0.40 6.99 5.85
C CYS A 70 -0.46 5.74 6.10
N VAL A 71 -1.20 5.32 5.08
CA VAL A 71 -2.00 4.08 5.10
C VAL A 71 -1.08 2.90 4.84
N ARG A 72 -0.87 2.14 5.91
CA ARG A 72 0.09 1.05 6.03
C ARG A 72 -0.60 -0.29 6.17
N PHE A 73 -0.11 -1.28 5.44
CA PHE A 73 -0.57 -2.66 5.44
C PHE A 73 0.43 -3.62 6.07
N ASP A 74 1.61 -3.16 6.51
CA ASP A 74 2.59 -3.98 7.23
C ASP A 74 2.20 -4.27 8.69
N ARG A 75 1.02 -3.81 9.12
CA ARG A 75 0.48 -3.97 10.48
C ARG A 75 -1.05 -4.04 10.48
N PRO A 76 -1.67 -4.86 11.35
CA PRO A 76 -3.12 -5.00 11.35
C PRO A 76 -3.83 -3.71 11.76
N THR A 77 -4.57 -3.11 10.82
CA THR A 77 -5.18 -1.79 10.99
C THR A 77 -6.50 -1.65 10.21
N VAL A 78 -7.48 -0.97 10.82
CA VAL A 78 -8.67 -0.44 10.15
C VAL A 78 -8.49 1.07 9.95
N TYR A 79 -8.53 1.53 8.71
CA TYR A 79 -8.54 2.94 8.33
C TYR A 79 -9.97 3.36 7.96
N LEU A 80 -10.44 4.44 8.55
CA LEU A 80 -11.79 4.98 8.35
C LEU A 80 -11.69 6.34 7.65
N GLY A 81 -12.33 6.48 6.50
CA GLY A 81 -12.29 7.69 5.69
C GLY A 81 -11.37 7.57 4.47
N ARG A 82 -11.33 8.66 3.69
CA ARG A 82 -10.55 8.72 2.46
C ARG A 82 -9.08 8.99 2.77
N PRO A 83 -8.13 8.17 2.26
CA PRO A 83 -6.71 8.48 2.36
C PRO A 83 -6.41 9.83 1.70
N GLY A 84 -5.69 10.71 2.41
CA GLY A 84 -5.27 11.99 1.85
C GLY A 84 -4.20 11.82 0.77
N ASN A 85 -4.09 12.83 -0.10
CA ASN A 85 -3.16 12.80 -1.22
C ASN A 85 -1.71 13.16 -0.80
N GLY A 86 -1.51 13.74 0.39
CA GLY A 86 -0.23 14.28 0.87
C GLY A 86 0.48 13.44 1.93
N SER A 87 0.09 12.19 2.12
CA SER A 87 0.70 11.34 3.16
C SER A 87 2.19 11.12 2.88
N THR A 88 3.02 11.31 3.91
CA THR A 88 4.45 10.96 3.87
C THR A 88 4.62 9.59 4.50
N CYS A 89 4.80 8.57 3.65
CA CYS A 89 5.13 7.22 4.08
C CYS A 89 6.65 7.02 4.13
N PRO A 90 7.19 6.28 5.11
CA PRO A 90 8.57 5.79 5.02
C PRO A 90 8.75 4.97 3.74
N ALA A 91 9.85 5.18 3.02
CA ALA A 91 10.06 4.61 1.67
C ALA A 91 10.24 3.09 1.69
N ARG A 92 10.96 2.54 2.66
CA ARG A 92 11.38 1.13 2.75
C ARG A 92 10.43 0.25 3.55
N LEU A 93 9.15 0.61 3.63
CA LEU A 93 8.19 -0.30 4.23
C LEU A 93 7.95 -1.48 3.29
N VAL A 94 8.26 -2.68 3.79
CA VAL A 94 8.07 -3.95 3.08
C VAL A 94 7.33 -4.89 4.01
N GLY A 95 6.24 -5.47 3.53
CA GLY A 95 5.39 -6.36 4.28
C GLY A 95 3.92 -5.99 4.15
N ARG A 96 3.08 -7.02 4.17
CA ARG A 96 1.63 -6.87 4.22
C ARG A 96 1.04 -7.87 5.20
N THR A 97 -0.08 -7.50 5.77
CA THR A 97 -0.91 -8.29 6.66
C THR A 97 -2.38 -7.93 6.42
N GLU A 98 -3.26 -8.50 7.23
CA GLU A 98 -4.68 -8.18 7.27
C GLU A 98 -4.91 -6.69 7.56
N GLY A 99 -5.73 -6.02 6.76
CA GLY A 99 -6.09 -4.63 7.00
C GLY A 99 -7.37 -4.26 6.28
N LEU A 100 -8.05 -3.21 6.76
CA LEU A 100 -9.24 -2.66 6.12
C LEU A 100 -9.06 -1.16 5.87
N VAL A 101 -9.48 -0.71 4.70
CA VAL A 101 -9.76 0.70 4.41
C VAL A 101 -11.25 0.80 4.11
N VAL A 102 -11.98 1.59 4.90
CA VAL A 102 -13.40 1.86 4.71
C VAL A 102 -13.55 3.33 4.34
N GLU A 103 -13.86 3.61 3.07
CA GLU A 103 -13.96 4.99 2.57
C GLU A 103 -15.33 5.30 1.97
N PRO A 104 -15.77 6.58 1.96
CA PRO A 104 -17.05 6.96 1.35
C PRO A 104 -17.05 6.77 -0.17
N LEU A 105 -18.14 6.22 -0.70
CA LEU A 105 -18.44 6.17 -2.14
C LEU A 105 -18.72 7.57 -2.71
N ALA A 106 -19.26 8.47 -1.88
CA ALA A 106 -19.54 9.84 -2.27
C ALA A 106 -18.24 10.56 -2.67
N GLY A 107 -18.12 10.93 -3.96
CA GLY A 107 -16.92 11.57 -4.50
C GLY A 107 -15.71 10.63 -4.65
N LEU A 108 -15.92 9.32 -4.61
CA LEU A 108 -14.88 8.35 -4.94
C LEU A 108 -14.51 8.48 -6.43
N ASP A 109 -13.21 8.51 -6.73
CA ASP A 109 -12.73 8.44 -8.11
C ASP A 109 -13.14 7.08 -8.71
N PRO A 110 -13.85 7.04 -9.85
CA PRO A 110 -14.23 5.79 -10.52
C PRO A 110 -13.06 4.83 -10.77
N HIS A 111 -11.83 5.33 -10.90
CA HIS A 111 -10.63 4.50 -11.05
C HIS A 111 -10.23 3.71 -9.81
N ARG A 112 -10.81 4.02 -8.64
CA ARG A 112 -10.62 3.23 -7.40
C ARG A 112 -11.45 1.94 -7.39
N VAL A 113 -12.46 1.86 -8.26
CA VAL A 113 -13.31 0.69 -8.46
C VAL A 113 -12.69 -0.20 -9.54
N THR A 114 -12.48 -1.47 -9.22
CA THR A 114 -11.95 -2.46 -10.15
C THR A 114 -13.09 -3.28 -10.77
N PRO A 115 -12.85 -3.99 -11.89
CA PRO A 115 -13.81 -4.97 -12.41
C PRO A 115 -14.15 -6.08 -11.42
N SER A 116 -13.30 -6.33 -10.41
CA SER A 116 -13.51 -7.31 -9.35
C SER A 116 -14.20 -6.75 -8.10
N THR A 117 -14.51 -5.45 -8.04
CA THR A 117 -15.26 -4.86 -6.92
C THR A 117 -16.64 -5.51 -6.82
N ALA A 118 -16.85 -6.27 -5.75
CA ALA A 118 -18.13 -6.89 -5.47
C ALA A 118 -19.14 -5.84 -4.94
N ARG A 119 -20.42 -6.05 -5.21
CA ARG A 119 -21.51 -5.23 -4.66
C ARG A 119 -22.27 -6.04 -3.61
N ALA A 120 -22.48 -5.47 -2.43
CA ALA A 120 -23.38 -6.05 -1.44
C ALA A 120 -24.83 -5.91 -1.93
N ALA A 121 -25.59 -7.00 -1.89
CA ALA A 121 -26.95 -7.03 -2.43
C ALA A 121 -27.96 -6.37 -1.48
N GLY A 122 -28.73 -5.40 -1.99
CA GLY A 122 -29.83 -4.75 -1.24
C GLY A 122 -29.38 -4.12 0.07
N HIS A 123 -29.96 -4.54 1.19
CA HIS A 123 -29.64 -4.06 2.54
C HIS A 123 -28.62 -4.97 3.27
N SER A 124 -27.83 -5.73 2.52
CA SER A 124 -26.71 -6.50 3.07
C SER A 124 -25.48 -5.61 3.30
N ALA A 125 -24.71 -5.90 4.35
CA ALA A 125 -23.35 -5.37 4.53
C ALA A 125 -22.26 -6.29 3.95
N VAL A 126 -22.63 -7.50 3.52
CA VAL A 126 -21.69 -8.55 3.09
C VAL A 126 -21.85 -8.90 1.61
N ALA A 127 -20.74 -9.31 1.00
CA ALA A 127 -20.69 -9.88 -0.35
C ALA A 127 -19.84 -11.17 -0.34
N PRO A 128 -20.42 -12.34 0.02
CA PRO A 128 -19.66 -13.59 0.22
C PRO A 128 -18.91 -14.07 -1.03
N GLY A 129 -19.40 -13.75 -2.23
CA GLY A 129 -18.78 -14.09 -3.51
C GLY A 129 -17.68 -13.12 -3.98
N ALA A 130 -17.22 -12.20 -3.11
CA ALA A 130 -16.16 -11.27 -3.48
C ALA A 130 -14.85 -12.00 -3.79
N VAL A 131 -14.33 -11.78 -5.00
CA VAL A 131 -13.10 -12.37 -5.51
C VAL A 131 -11.91 -11.57 -4.96
N SER A 132 -10.87 -12.27 -4.49
CA SER A 132 -9.60 -11.63 -4.19
C SER A 132 -8.83 -11.38 -5.48
N THR A 133 -8.27 -10.19 -5.65
CA THR A 133 -7.42 -9.86 -6.80
C THR A 133 -6.29 -8.97 -6.31
N ASN A 134 -5.05 -9.34 -6.62
CA ASN A 134 -3.85 -8.66 -6.08
C ASN A 134 -3.93 -8.51 -4.55
N ASP A 135 -4.46 -9.55 -3.90
CA ASP A 135 -4.44 -9.72 -2.44
C ASP A 135 -5.22 -8.64 -1.70
N GLU A 136 -6.23 -8.16 -2.41
CA GLU A 136 -7.22 -7.21 -1.96
C GLU A 136 -8.60 -7.76 -2.32
N ILE A 137 -9.53 -7.62 -1.38
CA ILE A 137 -10.96 -7.87 -1.60
C ILE A 137 -11.66 -6.53 -1.50
N GLN A 138 -12.36 -6.13 -2.56
CA GLN A 138 -13.15 -4.90 -2.59
C GLN A 138 -14.64 -5.20 -2.55
N VAL A 139 -15.35 -4.56 -1.61
CA VAL A 139 -16.80 -4.65 -1.46
C VAL A 139 -17.40 -3.25 -1.39
N ALA A 140 -18.26 -2.93 -2.35
CA ALA A 140 -19.10 -1.75 -2.33
C ALA A 140 -20.39 -2.05 -1.57
N VAL A 141 -20.65 -1.29 -0.50
CA VAL A 141 -21.86 -1.38 0.32
C VAL A 141 -22.67 -0.10 0.12
N GLU A 142 -23.44 -0.05 -0.97
CA GLU A 142 -24.15 1.17 -1.43
C GLU A 142 -25.18 1.67 -0.40
N SER A 143 -25.75 0.78 0.41
CA SER A 143 -26.69 1.10 1.49
C SER A 143 -26.03 1.84 2.67
N ALA A 144 -24.77 1.57 2.95
CA ALA A 144 -23.94 2.35 3.89
C ALA A 144 -23.24 3.53 3.21
N GLY A 145 -23.09 3.47 1.88
CA GLY A 145 -22.37 4.45 1.08
C GLY A 145 -20.85 4.33 1.18
N VAL A 146 -20.32 3.12 1.41
CA VAL A 146 -18.88 2.88 1.59
C VAL A 146 -18.30 1.88 0.60
N LEU A 147 -17.04 2.08 0.24
CA LEU A 147 -16.17 1.07 -0.37
C LEU A 147 -15.27 0.52 0.73
N VAL A 148 -15.29 -0.80 0.89
CA VAL A 148 -14.42 -1.54 1.80
C VAL A 148 -13.34 -2.22 0.98
N THR A 149 -12.08 -1.84 1.18
CA THR A 149 -10.93 -2.53 0.60
C THR A 149 -10.20 -3.26 1.71
N ALA A 150 -10.09 -4.57 1.59
CA ALA A 150 -9.48 -5.40 2.61
C ALA A 150 -8.19 -6.04 2.06
N SER A 151 -7.04 -5.69 2.65
CA SER A 151 -5.72 -6.19 2.25
C SER A 151 -5.37 -7.47 3.00
N HIS A 152 -4.69 -8.40 2.33
CA HIS A 152 -4.24 -9.65 2.94
C HIS A 152 -2.97 -10.21 2.26
N THR A 153 -2.58 -11.40 2.70
CA THR A 153 -1.60 -12.33 2.12
C THR A 153 -2.30 -13.69 1.93
N ASP A 154 -1.66 -14.64 1.26
CA ASP A 154 -2.21 -16.01 1.15
C ASP A 154 -2.50 -16.64 2.52
N ALA A 155 -1.64 -16.39 3.51
CA ALA A 155 -1.72 -17.01 4.82
C ALA A 155 -2.89 -16.50 5.67
N ASN A 156 -3.43 -15.32 5.36
CA ASN A 156 -4.41 -14.64 6.19
C ASN A 156 -5.64 -14.10 5.46
N GLU A 157 -5.85 -14.48 4.20
CA GLU A 157 -7.08 -14.16 3.47
C GLU A 157 -8.33 -14.60 4.26
N THR A 158 -8.30 -15.78 4.85
CA THR A 158 -9.40 -16.32 5.67
C THR A 158 -9.75 -15.40 6.85
N ALA A 159 -8.76 -14.78 7.49
CA ALA A 159 -8.98 -13.88 8.61
C ALA A 159 -9.71 -12.61 8.17
N VAL A 160 -9.32 -12.03 7.04
CA VAL A 160 -9.99 -10.86 6.46
C VAL A 160 -11.40 -11.20 5.98
N ARG A 161 -11.60 -12.38 5.38
CA ARG A 161 -12.95 -12.86 5.00
C ARG A 161 -13.86 -13.03 6.22
N LYS A 162 -13.34 -13.48 7.37
CA LYS A 162 -14.09 -13.53 8.63
C LYS A 162 -14.53 -12.12 9.07
N VAL A 163 -13.62 -11.14 9.02
CA VAL A 163 -13.94 -9.74 9.34
C VAL A 163 -15.04 -9.21 8.42
N LEU A 164 -14.88 -9.36 7.10
CA LEU A 164 -15.89 -8.93 6.12
C LEU A 164 -17.23 -9.64 6.32
N GLY A 165 -17.21 -10.93 6.65
CA GLY A 165 -18.42 -11.72 6.93
C GLY A 165 -19.13 -11.36 8.23
N SER A 166 -18.45 -10.66 9.15
CA SER A 166 -19.06 -10.15 10.39
C SER A 166 -19.89 -8.88 10.18
N ALA A 167 -19.84 -8.29 8.99
CA ALA A 167 -20.35 -6.96 8.75
C ALA A 167 -21.87 -6.87 8.91
N THR A 168 -22.33 -5.80 9.53
CA THR A 168 -23.75 -5.46 9.70
C THR A 168 -24.01 -4.00 9.33
N LEU A 169 -25.26 -3.67 8.99
CA LEU A 169 -25.71 -2.30 8.82
C LEU A 169 -26.33 -1.79 10.12
N THR A 170 -26.00 -0.55 10.46
CA THR A 170 -26.53 0.19 11.61
C THR A 170 -27.07 1.55 11.16
N ALA A 171 -27.76 2.26 12.05
CA ALA A 171 -28.22 3.61 11.76
C ALA A 171 -27.03 4.56 11.48
N GLY A 172 -27.26 5.60 10.67
CA GLY A 172 -26.23 6.58 10.30
C GLY A 172 -25.50 6.31 8.99
N GLY A 173 -25.96 5.33 8.20
CA GLY A 173 -25.54 5.17 6.82
C GLY A 173 -25.95 6.33 5.93
N SER A 174 -25.09 6.68 4.97
CA SER A 174 -25.40 7.67 3.93
C SER A 174 -25.38 6.98 2.58
N PRO A 175 -26.50 6.41 2.13
CA PRO A 175 -26.52 5.62 0.91
C PRO A 175 -25.95 6.39 -0.28
N ALA A 176 -25.05 5.76 -1.01
CA ALA A 176 -24.42 6.34 -2.19
C ALA A 176 -24.18 5.24 -3.22
N PRO A 177 -24.49 5.49 -4.50
CA PRO A 177 -24.25 4.51 -5.54
C PRO A 177 -22.74 4.35 -5.78
N LEU A 178 -22.31 3.15 -6.11
CA LEU A 178 -20.96 2.90 -6.60
C LEU A 178 -20.77 3.69 -7.90
N PRO A 179 -19.74 4.54 -8.03
CA PRO A 179 -19.54 5.33 -9.23
C PRO A 179 -19.46 4.43 -10.46
N THR A 180 -20.36 4.67 -11.42
CA THR A 180 -20.30 4.03 -12.74
C THR A 180 -19.56 4.96 -13.67
N GLY A 181 -18.24 4.81 -13.74
CA GLY A 181 -17.47 5.46 -14.80
C GLY A 181 -17.86 4.86 -16.15
N ARG A 182 -18.28 5.69 -17.11
CA ARG A 182 -18.15 5.30 -18.52
C ARG A 182 -16.69 4.90 -18.71
N ALA A 183 -16.41 3.74 -19.30
CA ALA A 183 -15.04 3.36 -19.65
C ALA A 183 -14.49 4.44 -20.59
N ALA A 184 -13.88 5.47 -20.01
CA ALA A 184 -13.03 6.39 -20.73
C ALA A 184 -11.95 5.52 -21.38
N ARG A 185 -11.53 5.85 -22.61
CA ARG A 185 -10.33 5.22 -23.18
C ARG A 185 -9.28 5.23 -22.08
N THR A 186 -8.78 4.05 -21.70
CA THR A 186 -7.78 3.92 -20.64
C THR A 186 -6.66 4.87 -20.99
N ALA A 187 -6.50 5.90 -20.15
CA ALA A 187 -5.43 6.86 -20.34
C ALA A 187 -4.12 6.06 -20.24
N ALA A 188 -3.33 6.11 -21.30
CA ALA A 188 -2.13 5.29 -21.42
C ALA A 188 -0.89 6.11 -21.09
N ALA A 189 0.15 5.42 -20.60
CA ALA A 189 1.46 6.00 -20.47
C ALA A 189 1.98 6.48 -21.84
N ALA A 190 2.76 7.56 -21.84
CA ALA A 190 3.49 8.02 -23.01
C ALA A 190 4.69 7.08 -23.29
N GLY A 191 4.44 6.03 -24.07
CA GLY A 191 5.45 5.04 -24.47
C GLY A 191 5.79 4.01 -23.39
N ALA A 192 6.77 3.16 -23.69
CA ALA A 192 7.30 2.17 -22.76
C ALA A 192 7.92 2.83 -21.52
N GLN A 193 7.77 2.19 -20.37
CA GLN A 193 8.27 2.69 -19.07
C GLN A 193 9.33 1.73 -18.49
N PRO A 194 10.46 2.23 -17.98
CA PRO A 194 10.91 3.62 -18.06
C PRO A 194 11.30 4.05 -19.49
N GLY A 195 11.48 3.10 -20.42
CA GLY A 195 12.04 3.35 -21.75
C GLY A 195 13.49 3.85 -21.66
N GLU A 196 13.98 4.48 -22.72
CA GLU A 196 15.31 5.12 -22.71
C GLU A 196 15.38 6.29 -21.72
N PHE A 197 16.27 6.16 -20.73
CA PHE A 197 16.54 7.18 -19.73
C PHE A 197 17.87 6.94 -18.99
N THR A 198 18.67 8.00 -18.90
CA THR A 198 19.84 8.08 -18.02
C THR A 198 19.68 9.30 -17.11
N GLY A 199 19.76 9.10 -15.79
CA GLY A 199 19.67 10.20 -14.83
C GLY A 199 19.08 9.80 -13.48
N HIS A 200 18.77 10.82 -12.67
CA HIS A 200 18.23 10.61 -11.34
C HIS A 200 16.78 10.13 -11.37
N GLY A 201 16.51 9.10 -10.57
CA GLY A 201 15.17 8.67 -10.19
C GLY A 201 15.04 8.59 -8.67
N PHE A 202 13.85 8.24 -8.23
CA PHE A 202 13.60 7.88 -6.84
C PHE A 202 12.42 6.92 -6.78
N ASP A 203 12.28 6.17 -5.71
CA ASP A 203 11.03 5.50 -5.37
C ASP A 203 10.46 6.02 -4.05
N ALA A 204 9.14 5.87 -3.91
CA ALA A 204 8.42 6.26 -2.71
C ALA A 204 7.32 5.25 -2.43
N CYS A 205 7.11 4.93 -1.15
CA CYS A 205 6.18 3.87 -0.76
C CYS A 205 4.75 4.14 -1.26
N THR A 206 4.28 5.38 -1.27
CA THR A 206 3.00 5.78 -1.88
C THR A 206 3.26 6.70 -3.08
N ALA A 207 2.60 6.41 -4.22
CA ALA A 207 2.63 7.28 -5.40
C ALA A 207 2.28 8.73 -5.01
N PRO A 208 3.15 9.72 -5.27
CA PRO A 208 2.93 11.10 -4.83
C PRO A 208 1.72 11.77 -5.50
N SER A 209 1.15 12.78 -4.83
CA SER A 209 0.05 13.58 -5.42
C SER A 209 0.48 14.32 -6.69
N GLN A 210 -0.50 14.75 -7.50
CA GLN A 210 -0.18 15.59 -8.67
C GLN A 210 0.56 16.87 -8.29
N LYS A 211 0.15 17.53 -7.20
CA LYS A 211 0.80 18.75 -6.71
C LYS A 211 2.27 18.49 -6.36
N THR A 212 2.54 17.37 -5.70
CA THR A 212 3.90 16.94 -5.37
C THR A 212 4.71 16.65 -6.62
N MET A 213 4.17 15.86 -7.56
CA MET A 213 4.83 15.53 -8.82
C MET A 213 5.15 16.78 -9.65
N ASP A 214 4.26 17.78 -9.66
CA ASP A 214 4.47 19.05 -10.37
C ASP A 214 5.57 19.88 -9.73
N ALA A 215 5.56 20.02 -8.41
CA ALA A 215 6.60 20.73 -7.66
C ALA A 215 7.98 20.06 -7.84
N TRP A 216 8.04 18.74 -7.71
CA TRP A 216 9.28 17.97 -7.86
C TRP A 216 9.81 18.01 -9.28
N ARG A 217 8.92 17.97 -10.30
CA ARG A 217 9.36 18.08 -11.69
C ARG A 217 9.97 19.44 -12.01
N ALA A 218 9.47 20.50 -11.37
CA ALA A 218 9.98 21.85 -11.58
C ALA A 218 11.32 22.08 -10.86
N ASP A 219 11.45 21.57 -9.64
CA ASP A 219 12.49 22.03 -8.71
C ASP A 219 13.54 20.97 -8.36
N SER A 220 13.30 19.67 -8.60
CA SER A 220 14.21 18.57 -8.23
C SER A 220 15.06 18.08 -9.43
N PRO A 221 16.17 17.34 -9.18
CA PRO A 221 16.96 16.74 -10.25
C PRO A 221 16.34 15.46 -10.85
N TYR A 222 15.21 14.98 -10.32
CA TYR A 222 14.64 13.69 -10.66
C TYR A 222 13.82 13.72 -11.95
N GLY A 223 14.02 12.71 -12.81
CA GLY A 223 13.25 12.48 -14.02
C GLY A 223 12.50 11.14 -14.05
N ALA A 224 12.81 10.23 -13.12
CA ALA A 224 12.15 8.94 -12.98
C ALA A 224 11.55 8.76 -11.58
N VAL A 225 10.46 7.98 -11.48
CA VAL A 225 9.81 7.63 -10.22
C VAL A 225 9.42 6.14 -10.17
N GLY A 226 9.81 5.44 -9.12
CA GLY A 226 9.36 4.10 -8.78
C GLY A 226 7.96 4.09 -8.19
N VAL A 227 7.11 3.20 -8.70
CA VAL A 227 5.71 3.05 -8.25
C VAL A 227 5.34 1.58 -8.09
N TYR A 228 4.84 1.23 -6.90
CA TYR A 228 4.45 -0.15 -6.58
C TYR A 228 3.08 -0.48 -7.18
N ILE A 229 3.08 -1.16 -8.33
CA ILE A 229 1.85 -1.45 -9.09
C ILE A 229 1.16 -2.73 -8.62
N SER A 230 1.90 -3.68 -8.05
CA SER A 230 1.39 -4.99 -7.64
C SER A 230 2.26 -5.61 -6.54
N GLY A 231 1.83 -6.77 -6.03
CA GLY A 231 2.60 -7.59 -5.11
C GLY A 231 2.02 -7.64 -3.70
N GLN A 232 2.02 -8.86 -3.16
CA GLN A 232 1.50 -9.23 -1.84
C GLN A 232 2.23 -8.60 -0.67
N THR A 233 3.42 -8.04 -0.87
CA THR A 233 4.29 -7.53 0.19
C THR A 233 4.30 -5.99 0.17
N ARG A 234 3.45 -5.36 -0.66
CA ARG A 234 3.30 -3.92 -0.76
C ARG A 234 2.73 -3.33 0.53
N ALA A 235 3.55 -2.55 1.22
CA ALA A 235 3.25 -2.04 2.56
C ALA A 235 2.41 -0.77 2.57
N CYS A 236 2.44 0.06 1.53
CA CYS A 236 1.64 1.29 1.49
C CYS A 236 0.48 1.20 0.51
N ALA A 237 -0.61 1.89 0.85
CA ALA A 237 -1.68 2.15 -0.10
C ALA A 237 -1.19 3.05 -1.24
N GLN A 238 -1.83 2.89 -2.40
CA GLN A 238 -1.55 3.66 -3.61
C GLN A 238 -2.76 4.54 -4.02
N PRO A 239 -3.24 5.46 -3.16
CA PRO A 239 -4.47 6.21 -3.44
C PRO A 239 -4.40 7.10 -4.69
N ASN A 240 -3.20 7.56 -5.06
CA ASN A 240 -2.97 8.40 -6.23
C ASN A 240 -2.69 7.59 -7.52
N LEU A 241 -2.34 6.31 -7.43
CA LEU A 241 -1.86 5.54 -8.58
C LEU A 241 -3.04 5.03 -9.42
N THR A 242 -3.36 5.78 -10.48
CA THR A 242 -4.42 5.47 -11.42
C THR A 242 -3.91 5.60 -12.86
N ALA A 243 -4.67 5.09 -13.84
CA ALA A 243 -4.34 5.28 -15.25
C ALA A 243 -4.24 6.77 -15.66
N SER A 244 -5.09 7.62 -15.07
CA SER A 244 -5.05 9.07 -15.30
C SER A 244 -3.81 9.73 -14.66
N TRP A 245 -3.36 9.22 -13.51
CA TRP A 245 -2.09 9.64 -12.90
C TRP A 245 -0.90 9.22 -13.76
N VAL A 246 -0.86 7.96 -14.22
CA VAL A 246 0.23 7.41 -15.06
C VAL A 246 0.36 8.19 -16.36
N SER A 247 -0.74 8.34 -17.10
CA SER A 247 -0.75 9.11 -18.36
C SER A 247 -0.31 10.55 -18.15
N LYS A 248 -0.75 11.20 -17.07
CA LYS A 248 -0.39 12.59 -16.77
C LYS A 248 1.10 12.75 -16.41
N GLN A 249 1.67 11.85 -15.60
CA GLN A 249 3.09 11.94 -15.23
C GLN A 249 3.98 11.71 -16.46
N THR A 250 3.68 10.68 -17.23
CA THR A 250 4.46 10.36 -18.44
C THR A 250 4.32 11.41 -19.53
N ALA A 251 3.14 12.04 -19.69
CA ALA A 251 2.96 13.20 -20.57
C ALA A 251 3.73 14.44 -20.10
N LYS A 252 3.97 14.58 -18.78
CA LYS A 252 4.89 15.59 -18.21
C LYS A 252 6.36 15.18 -18.29
N GLY A 253 6.64 14.04 -18.93
CA GLY A 253 7.98 13.53 -19.20
C GLY A 253 8.61 12.77 -18.03
N TRP A 254 7.84 12.36 -17.01
CA TRP A 254 8.35 11.44 -15.99
C TRP A 254 8.53 10.05 -16.59
N ARG A 255 9.58 9.35 -16.19
CA ARG A 255 9.72 7.91 -16.42
C ARG A 255 9.19 7.16 -15.22
N LEU A 256 8.45 6.09 -15.44
CA LEU A 256 7.97 5.23 -14.36
C LEU A 256 8.83 3.98 -14.25
N ILE A 257 9.13 3.55 -13.03
CA ILE A 257 9.75 2.27 -12.70
C ILE A 257 8.65 1.43 -12.02
N PRO A 258 7.91 0.60 -12.76
CA PRO A 258 6.80 -0.18 -12.18
C PRO A 258 7.35 -1.34 -11.35
N ILE A 259 6.95 -1.41 -10.08
CA ILE A 259 7.49 -2.34 -9.09
C ILE A 259 6.42 -3.38 -8.70
N GLU A 260 6.81 -4.64 -8.71
CA GLU A 260 6.09 -5.77 -8.10
C GLU A 260 6.85 -6.20 -6.84
N VAL A 261 6.24 -5.97 -5.67
CA VAL A 261 6.84 -6.37 -4.37
C VAL A 261 6.03 -7.52 -3.78
N GLY A 262 6.41 -8.73 -4.16
CA GLY A 262 5.69 -9.96 -3.87
C GLY A 262 6.48 -10.90 -2.97
N ARG A 263 6.58 -12.16 -3.42
CA ARG A 263 7.17 -13.24 -2.63
C ARG A 263 8.66 -13.01 -2.42
N GLN A 264 9.08 -13.04 -1.16
CA GLN A 264 10.47 -12.85 -0.79
C GLN A 264 11.23 -14.17 -0.76
N ALA A 265 12.58 -14.11 -0.75
CA ALA A 265 13.42 -15.30 -0.79
C ALA A 265 13.11 -16.28 0.37
N PRO A 266 13.15 -17.61 0.14
CA PRO A 266 12.68 -18.60 1.12
C PRO A 266 13.52 -18.65 2.40
N CYS A 267 14.78 -18.21 2.33
CA CYS A 267 15.71 -18.17 3.45
C CYS A 267 15.55 -16.92 4.35
N THR A 268 14.55 -16.08 4.11
CA THR A 268 14.25 -14.90 4.92
C THR A 268 13.19 -15.19 5.99
N THR A 269 12.90 -14.20 6.81
CA THR A 269 11.83 -14.22 7.82
C THR A 269 10.57 -13.46 7.39
N PHE A 270 10.49 -13.02 6.13
CA PHE A 270 9.27 -12.40 5.62
C PHE A 270 8.08 -13.37 5.72
N SER A 271 6.89 -12.83 5.97
CA SER A 271 5.66 -13.61 6.04
C SER A 271 5.32 -14.22 4.68
N ASN A 272 5.51 -13.46 3.60
CA ASN A 272 5.28 -13.90 2.25
C ASN A 272 6.59 -14.32 1.57
N ARG A 273 6.78 -15.62 1.39
CA ARG A 273 7.98 -16.21 0.79
C ARG A 273 7.64 -17.10 -0.38
N MET A 274 8.54 -17.15 -1.35
CA MET A 274 8.49 -18.16 -2.40
C MET A 274 8.82 -19.55 -1.82
N SER A 275 8.46 -20.59 -2.55
CA SER A 275 8.82 -21.94 -2.20
C SER A 275 10.34 -22.13 -2.22
N ALA A 276 10.86 -22.96 -1.31
CA ALA A 276 12.24 -23.42 -1.39
C ALA A 276 12.45 -24.47 -2.50
N ASP A 277 11.36 -25.07 -3.00
CA ASP A 277 11.37 -25.96 -4.16
C ASP A 277 11.47 -25.13 -5.47
N PRO A 278 12.53 -25.30 -6.28
CA PRO A 278 12.75 -24.47 -7.47
C PRO A 278 11.64 -24.56 -8.53
N ALA A 279 11.02 -25.72 -8.73
CA ALA A 279 9.96 -25.89 -9.72
C ALA A 279 8.68 -25.12 -9.31
N THR A 280 8.34 -25.21 -8.03
CA THR A 280 7.25 -24.43 -7.43
C THR A 280 7.57 -22.94 -7.46
N ALA A 281 8.79 -22.54 -7.10
CA ALA A 281 9.24 -21.15 -7.13
C ALA A 281 9.11 -20.55 -8.54
N ARG A 282 9.51 -21.30 -9.58
CA ARG A 282 9.33 -20.90 -10.98
C ARG A 282 7.87 -20.64 -11.34
N SER A 283 6.98 -21.54 -10.92
CA SER A 283 5.54 -21.38 -11.17
C SER A 283 4.97 -20.16 -10.44
N GLN A 284 5.46 -19.88 -9.22
CA GLN A 284 5.09 -18.69 -8.46
C GLN A 284 5.58 -17.39 -9.13
N GLY A 285 6.79 -17.38 -9.69
CA GLY A 285 7.30 -16.24 -10.45
C GLY A 285 6.47 -15.95 -11.70
N ALA A 286 6.09 -16.99 -12.45
CA ALA A 286 5.20 -16.85 -13.60
C ALA A 286 3.82 -16.28 -13.21
N ALA A 287 3.24 -16.74 -12.10
CA ALA A 287 1.97 -16.22 -11.60
C ALA A 287 2.08 -14.73 -11.19
N ALA A 288 3.17 -14.34 -10.51
CA ALA A 288 3.42 -12.96 -10.15
C ALA A 288 3.55 -12.06 -11.39
N ALA A 289 4.24 -12.52 -12.44
CA ALA A 289 4.37 -11.81 -13.71
C ALA A 289 3.01 -11.58 -14.39
N VAL A 290 2.14 -12.59 -14.43
CA VAL A 290 0.77 -12.45 -14.99
C VAL A 290 -0.04 -11.41 -14.21
N GLY A 291 0.06 -11.41 -12.87
CA GLY A 291 -0.57 -10.40 -12.02
C GLY A 291 -0.03 -8.99 -12.29
N SER A 292 1.29 -8.85 -12.37
CA SER A 292 1.96 -7.58 -12.65
C SER A 292 1.62 -7.01 -14.04
N VAL A 293 1.57 -7.86 -15.07
CA VAL A 293 1.10 -7.48 -16.42
C VAL A 293 -0.35 -7.00 -16.39
N SER A 294 -1.20 -7.66 -15.62
CA SER A 294 -2.61 -7.25 -15.48
C SER A 294 -2.72 -5.89 -14.79
N ALA A 295 -1.94 -5.65 -13.73
CA ALA A 295 -1.87 -4.36 -13.05
C ALA A 295 -1.32 -3.26 -13.96
N ALA A 296 -0.24 -3.53 -14.70
CA ALA A 296 0.36 -2.60 -15.66
C ALA A 296 -0.67 -2.18 -16.74
N ARG A 297 -1.38 -3.15 -17.34
CA ARG A 297 -2.43 -2.90 -18.33
C ARG A 297 -3.58 -2.07 -17.76
N ALA A 298 -4.02 -2.36 -16.53
CA ALA A 298 -5.07 -1.58 -15.86
C ALA A 298 -4.66 -0.13 -15.62
N LEU A 299 -3.37 0.12 -15.38
CA LEU A 299 -2.78 1.45 -15.25
C LEU A 299 -2.41 2.10 -16.59
N GLY A 300 -2.63 1.42 -17.72
CA GLY A 300 -2.30 1.93 -19.05
C GLY A 300 -0.79 1.93 -19.36
N ILE A 301 0.02 1.17 -18.63
CA ILE A 301 1.44 0.95 -18.92
C ILE A 301 1.52 -0.09 -20.06
N PRO A 302 2.10 0.26 -21.23
CA PRO A 302 2.04 -0.60 -22.41
C PRO A 302 3.11 -1.71 -22.40
N ALA A 303 2.90 -2.71 -23.26
CA ALA A 303 3.95 -3.65 -23.66
C ALA A 303 5.21 -2.91 -24.17
N GLY A 304 6.37 -3.54 -24.03
CA GLY A 304 7.69 -2.94 -24.19
C GLY A 304 8.21 -2.26 -22.92
N SER A 305 7.37 -2.07 -21.90
CA SER A 305 7.81 -1.58 -20.58
C SER A 305 8.53 -2.67 -19.79
N ALA A 306 9.44 -2.27 -18.90
CA ALA A 306 10.06 -3.16 -17.92
C ALA A 306 9.26 -3.18 -16.62
N LEU A 307 9.04 -4.36 -16.04
CA LEU A 307 8.43 -4.53 -14.73
C LEU A 307 9.47 -5.13 -13.78
N TYR A 308 9.67 -4.51 -12.62
CA TYR A 308 10.74 -4.86 -11.69
C TYR A 308 10.21 -5.72 -10.56
N ASN A 309 10.74 -6.95 -10.44
CA ASN A 309 10.49 -7.83 -9.31
C ASN A 309 11.36 -7.41 -8.13
N ASP A 310 10.74 -7.09 -7.00
CA ASP A 310 11.42 -6.68 -5.77
C ASP A 310 11.57 -7.88 -4.82
N ILE A 311 12.82 -8.36 -4.71
CA ILE A 311 13.23 -9.36 -3.72
C ILE A 311 14.31 -8.73 -2.85
N GLU A 312 13.94 -8.43 -1.61
CA GLU A 312 14.81 -7.88 -0.59
C GLU A 312 16.06 -8.72 -0.35
N GLY A 313 17.07 -8.07 0.23
CA GLY A 313 18.36 -8.71 0.50
C GLY A 313 18.23 -9.99 1.34
N TYR A 314 18.87 -11.06 0.89
CA TYR A 314 18.86 -12.35 1.57
C TYR A 314 20.26 -12.97 1.70
N ALA A 315 20.41 -13.91 2.63
CA ALA A 315 21.63 -14.68 2.78
C ALA A 315 21.74 -15.72 1.66
N SER A 316 22.72 -15.59 0.78
CA SER A 316 22.91 -16.50 -0.36
C SER A 316 23.41 -17.87 0.10
N THR A 317 22.51 -18.85 0.13
CA THR A 317 22.80 -20.28 0.22
C THR A 317 22.49 -20.94 -1.12
N ALA A 318 23.09 -22.11 -1.40
CA ALA A 318 22.87 -22.80 -2.68
C ALA A 318 21.38 -23.06 -2.97
N SER A 319 20.61 -23.49 -1.97
CA SER A 319 19.16 -23.74 -2.12
C SER A 319 18.36 -22.45 -2.26
N CYS A 320 18.68 -21.40 -1.49
CA CYS A 320 17.98 -20.13 -1.58
C CYS A 320 18.21 -19.44 -2.93
N LYS A 321 19.47 -19.43 -3.39
CA LYS A 321 19.84 -18.95 -4.72
C LYS A 321 19.10 -19.70 -5.83
N ALA A 322 19.09 -21.04 -5.77
CA ALA A 322 18.41 -21.84 -6.80
C ALA A 322 16.90 -21.57 -6.87
N ALA A 323 16.25 -21.38 -5.72
CA ALA A 323 14.83 -21.02 -5.65
C ALA A 323 14.56 -19.61 -6.23
N VAL A 324 15.35 -18.61 -5.82
CA VAL A 324 15.22 -17.22 -6.31
C VAL A 324 15.44 -17.13 -7.81
N LEU A 325 16.50 -17.75 -8.34
CA LEU A 325 16.78 -17.71 -9.78
C LEU A 325 15.75 -18.49 -10.59
N SER A 326 15.17 -19.55 -10.02
CA SER A 326 14.06 -20.28 -10.65
C SER A 326 12.77 -19.46 -10.66
N TYR A 327 12.47 -18.75 -9.57
CA TYR A 327 11.38 -17.78 -9.49
C TYR A 327 11.54 -16.69 -10.56
N LEU A 328 12.72 -16.05 -10.63
CA LEU A 328 13.03 -15.03 -11.64
C LEU A 328 12.97 -15.57 -13.08
N SER A 329 13.27 -16.85 -13.29
CA SER A 329 13.13 -17.48 -14.62
C SER A 329 11.68 -17.53 -15.06
N GLY A 330 10.78 -18.00 -14.19
CA GLY A 330 9.34 -18.05 -14.48
C GLY A 330 8.73 -16.66 -14.62
N TRP A 331 9.17 -15.71 -13.78
CA TRP A 331 8.83 -14.29 -13.91
C TRP A 331 9.19 -13.74 -15.29
N THR A 332 10.45 -13.93 -15.70
CA THR A 332 10.97 -13.41 -16.98
C THR A 332 10.23 -14.01 -18.17
N GLU A 333 10.06 -15.33 -18.20
CA GLU A 333 9.37 -16.03 -19.29
C GLU A 333 7.93 -15.55 -19.47
N ALA A 334 7.20 -15.38 -18.36
CA ALA A 334 5.83 -14.91 -18.40
C ALA A 334 5.72 -13.42 -18.80
N LEU A 335 6.67 -12.57 -18.39
CA LEU A 335 6.73 -11.18 -18.85
C LEU A 335 7.02 -11.09 -20.35
N HIS A 336 7.99 -11.84 -20.85
CA HIS A 336 8.30 -11.90 -22.29
C HIS A 336 7.08 -12.37 -23.09
N ALA A 337 6.37 -13.40 -22.63
CA ALA A 337 5.11 -13.86 -23.23
C ALA A 337 4.00 -12.77 -23.20
N GLY A 338 4.01 -11.91 -22.19
CA GLY A 338 3.13 -10.75 -22.06
C GLY A 338 3.54 -9.52 -22.89
N GLY A 339 4.74 -9.56 -23.51
CA GLY A 339 5.35 -8.45 -24.25
C GLY A 339 6.06 -7.40 -23.39
N TYR A 340 6.46 -7.75 -22.16
CA TYR A 340 7.16 -6.85 -21.22
C TYR A 340 8.60 -7.31 -21.00
N LEU A 341 9.46 -6.39 -20.57
CA LEU A 341 10.82 -6.68 -20.12
C LEU A 341 10.83 -7.02 -18.62
N SER A 342 11.77 -7.86 -18.23
CA SER A 342 11.97 -8.35 -16.87
C SER A 342 13.05 -7.56 -16.15
N GLY A 343 12.68 -6.84 -15.09
CA GLY A 343 13.61 -6.20 -14.17
C GLY A 343 13.69 -6.95 -12.84
N PHE A 344 14.84 -6.87 -12.16
CA PHE A 344 15.05 -7.47 -10.85
C PHE A 344 15.73 -6.49 -9.89
N TYR A 345 15.05 -6.18 -8.79
CA TYR A 345 15.60 -5.43 -7.66
C TYR A 345 16.06 -6.35 -6.53
N SER A 346 17.28 -6.12 -6.02
CA SER A 346 17.77 -6.70 -4.77
C SER A 346 19.03 -5.97 -4.27
N GLY A 347 19.55 -6.34 -3.09
CA GLY A 347 20.83 -5.83 -2.59
C GLY A 347 22.01 -6.25 -3.47
N ALA A 348 22.91 -5.32 -3.78
CA ALA A 348 24.08 -5.55 -4.64
C ALA A 348 24.94 -6.73 -4.18
N SER A 349 25.16 -6.88 -2.87
CA SER A 349 25.92 -7.98 -2.29
C SER A 349 25.12 -9.28 -2.05
N SER A 350 23.89 -9.35 -2.54
CA SER A 350 22.94 -10.46 -2.32
C SER A 350 22.36 -10.98 -3.63
N GLY A 351 21.06 -10.80 -3.88
CA GLY A 351 20.37 -11.32 -5.05
C GLY A 351 20.97 -10.83 -6.37
N VAL A 352 21.37 -9.57 -6.47
CA VAL A 352 22.01 -9.07 -7.71
C VAL A 352 23.34 -9.76 -7.96
N ARG A 353 24.17 -9.99 -6.94
CA ARG A 353 25.41 -10.77 -7.07
C ARG A 353 25.12 -12.21 -7.47
N ASP A 354 24.08 -12.84 -6.93
CA ASP A 354 23.66 -14.19 -7.31
C ASP A 354 23.25 -14.26 -8.79
N ALA A 355 22.44 -13.31 -9.26
CA ALA A 355 22.03 -13.21 -10.66
C ALA A 355 23.23 -12.95 -11.59
N ALA A 356 24.19 -12.12 -11.16
CA ALA A 356 25.41 -11.87 -11.91
C ALA A 356 26.34 -13.09 -11.97
N ALA A 357 26.46 -13.86 -10.89
CA ALA A 357 27.27 -15.08 -10.85
C ALA A 357 26.73 -16.18 -11.77
N GLU A 358 25.43 -16.17 -12.05
CA GLU A 358 24.74 -17.14 -12.92
C GLU A 358 24.29 -16.52 -14.26
N HIS A 359 24.86 -15.37 -14.64
CA HIS A 359 24.41 -14.57 -15.79
C HIS A 359 24.40 -15.35 -17.11
N ASP A 360 25.38 -16.23 -17.30
CA ASP A 360 25.53 -17.06 -18.51
C ASP A 360 25.08 -18.51 -18.30
N ASN A 361 24.47 -18.83 -17.16
CA ASN A 361 24.01 -20.19 -16.87
C ASN A 361 22.67 -20.47 -17.58
N PRO A 362 22.63 -21.38 -18.57
CA PRO A 362 21.41 -21.64 -19.35
C PRO A 362 20.30 -22.35 -18.54
N ALA A 363 20.59 -22.79 -17.30
CA ALA A 363 19.57 -23.34 -16.41
C ALA A 363 18.56 -22.28 -15.93
N TYR A 364 18.93 -21.00 -16.00
CA TYR A 364 18.10 -19.88 -15.56
C TYR A 364 17.83 -18.92 -16.72
N THR A 365 16.60 -18.43 -16.80
CA THR A 365 16.24 -17.37 -17.75
C THR A 365 16.65 -16.04 -17.15
N ARG A 366 17.60 -15.38 -17.81
CA ARG A 366 18.18 -14.12 -17.38
C ARG A 366 17.17 -12.97 -17.48
N VAL A 367 17.10 -12.15 -16.44
CA VAL A 367 16.34 -10.88 -16.44
C VAL A 367 16.96 -9.87 -17.41
N ASP A 368 16.14 -8.98 -17.97
CA ASP A 368 16.61 -7.97 -18.92
C ASP A 368 17.31 -6.80 -18.22
N HIS A 369 16.83 -6.38 -17.04
CA HIS A 369 17.39 -5.30 -16.24
C HIS A 369 17.73 -5.75 -14.82
N ILE A 370 18.74 -5.11 -14.22
CA ILE A 370 19.02 -5.18 -12.78
C ILE A 370 18.84 -3.82 -12.12
N TRP A 371 18.31 -3.83 -10.90
CA TRP A 371 18.23 -2.69 -10.00
C TRP A 371 18.89 -3.08 -8.69
N PHE A 372 20.04 -2.48 -8.37
CA PHE A 372 20.82 -2.90 -7.22
C PHE A 372 20.79 -1.87 -6.11
N ALA A 373 20.51 -2.30 -4.89
CA ALA A 373 20.64 -1.46 -3.71
C ALA A 373 22.07 -1.52 -3.16
N SER A 374 22.71 -0.36 -3.02
CA SER A 374 24.04 -0.19 -2.41
C SER A 374 24.18 1.23 -1.87
N TRP A 375 24.23 1.39 -0.55
CA TRP A 375 24.20 2.69 0.12
C TRP A 375 25.54 3.45 0.09
N ASN A 376 26.12 3.63 -1.10
CA ASN A 376 27.42 4.27 -1.27
C ASN A 376 27.33 5.78 -1.59
N GLY A 377 26.12 6.32 -1.77
CA GLY A 377 25.88 7.73 -2.08
C GLY A 377 26.25 8.15 -3.50
N ALA A 378 26.70 7.24 -4.36
CA ALA A 378 27.17 7.54 -5.71
C ALA A 378 26.04 7.34 -6.74
N ALA A 379 25.66 8.44 -7.40
CA ALA A 379 24.68 8.44 -8.48
C ALA A 379 25.31 7.95 -9.80
N THR A 380 25.65 6.66 -9.85
CA THR A 380 26.15 5.94 -11.04
C THR A 380 25.51 4.55 -11.10
N THR A 381 25.61 3.85 -12.24
CA THR A 381 25.17 2.45 -12.38
C THR A 381 26.31 1.44 -12.26
N ASP A 382 27.44 1.87 -11.67
CA ASP A 382 28.58 0.99 -11.38
C ASP A 382 28.31 0.16 -10.11
N ALA A 383 28.18 -1.16 -10.29
CA ALA A 383 27.98 -2.11 -9.22
C ALA A 383 29.30 -2.66 -8.64
N GLY A 384 30.45 -2.14 -9.08
CA GLY A 384 31.77 -2.56 -8.62
C GLY A 384 32.02 -4.06 -8.79
N SER A 385 32.56 -4.71 -7.78
CA SER A 385 32.87 -6.14 -7.82
C SER A 385 31.65 -7.07 -7.75
N TYR A 386 30.44 -6.53 -7.54
CA TYR A 386 29.23 -7.36 -7.43
C TYR A 386 28.66 -7.76 -8.79
N VAL A 387 28.83 -6.93 -9.82
CA VAL A 387 28.38 -7.22 -11.19
C VAL A 387 29.46 -6.80 -12.17
N PRO A 388 30.06 -7.75 -12.93
CA PRO A 388 31.09 -7.40 -13.91
C PRO A 388 30.51 -6.49 -15.01
N ALA A 389 31.33 -5.62 -15.58
CA ALA A 389 30.91 -4.70 -16.65
C ALA A 389 30.33 -5.42 -17.90
N SER A 390 30.71 -6.69 -18.12
CA SER A 390 30.20 -7.50 -19.22
C SER A 390 28.76 -7.98 -19.04
N ALA A 391 28.23 -7.97 -17.81
CA ALA A 391 26.87 -8.41 -17.53
C ALA A 391 25.91 -7.20 -17.56
N TRP A 392 24.84 -7.24 -18.35
CA TRP A 392 23.95 -6.07 -18.58
C TRP A 392 24.69 -4.80 -19.05
N PRO A 393 25.45 -4.86 -20.17
CA PRO A 393 26.29 -3.75 -20.62
C PRO A 393 25.55 -2.67 -21.43
N GLY A 394 24.31 -2.91 -21.87
CA GLY A 394 23.60 -2.08 -22.85
C GLY A 394 22.53 -1.18 -22.23
N SER A 395 22.87 -0.36 -21.23
CA SER A 395 21.89 0.46 -20.49
C SER A 395 20.75 -0.39 -19.92
N GLN A 396 21.08 -1.23 -18.94
CA GLN A 396 20.16 -2.20 -18.34
C GLN A 396 20.25 -2.20 -16.81
N ARG A 397 20.65 -1.07 -16.22
CA ARG A 397 21.02 -0.99 -14.81
C ARG A 397 20.35 0.20 -14.12
N ILE A 398 19.88 -0.04 -12.89
CA ILE A 398 19.44 0.99 -11.95
C ILE A 398 20.20 0.78 -10.64
N HIS A 399 20.55 1.87 -9.97
CA HIS A 399 21.22 1.84 -8.67
C HIS A 399 20.44 2.64 -7.64
N GLN A 400 19.94 1.97 -6.60
CA GLN A 400 19.41 2.63 -5.41
C GLN A 400 20.59 2.94 -4.48
N TYR A 401 21.08 4.18 -4.52
CA TYR A 401 22.36 4.57 -3.92
C TYR A 401 22.22 5.19 -2.52
N ALA A 402 21.00 5.52 -2.12
CA ALA A 402 20.65 5.99 -0.78
C ALA A 402 19.18 5.66 -0.51
N GLY A 403 18.78 5.49 0.74
CA GLY A 403 17.36 5.36 1.05
C GLY A 403 16.97 5.81 2.45
N GLU A 404 15.65 5.85 2.66
CA GLU A 404 14.96 6.55 3.74
C GLU A 404 15.39 8.01 3.86
N VAL A 405 15.50 8.69 2.71
CA VAL A 405 15.91 10.10 2.67
C VAL A 405 14.67 10.98 2.62
N GLN A 406 14.54 11.87 3.59
CA GLN A 406 13.51 12.90 3.57
C GLN A 406 13.98 14.08 2.72
N GLU A 407 13.28 14.37 1.63
CA GLU A 407 13.57 15.52 0.77
C GLU A 407 12.40 16.48 0.64
N THR A 408 12.70 17.71 0.25
CA THR A 408 11.71 18.75 -0.01
C THR A 408 12.10 19.55 -1.25
N TRP A 409 11.24 19.51 -2.27
CA TRP A 409 11.39 20.25 -3.52
C TRP A 409 10.10 20.98 -3.83
N GLY A 410 10.19 22.25 -4.24
CA GLY A 410 9.02 23.11 -4.48
C GLY A 410 8.06 23.21 -3.30
N GLY A 411 8.59 23.10 -2.07
CA GLY A 411 7.82 23.09 -0.83
C GLY A 411 7.04 21.79 -0.55
N ALA A 412 7.17 20.77 -1.39
CA ALA A 412 6.56 19.45 -1.20
C ALA A 412 7.57 18.46 -0.63
N LYS A 413 7.23 17.86 0.51
CA LYS A 413 8.09 16.93 1.24
C LYS A 413 7.72 15.47 0.94
N VAL A 414 8.70 14.63 0.62
CA VAL A 414 8.53 13.19 0.36
C VAL A 414 9.71 12.43 0.97
N ASN A 415 9.44 11.26 1.56
CA ASN A 415 10.49 10.34 1.98
C ASN A 415 10.69 9.35 0.83
N ILE A 416 11.93 9.21 0.38
CA ILE A 416 12.30 8.53 -0.85
C ILE A 416 13.52 7.64 -0.66
N ASP A 417 13.64 6.67 -1.54
CA ASP A 417 14.92 6.06 -1.88
C ASP A 417 15.43 6.68 -3.19
N ARG A 418 16.73 6.98 -3.25
CA ARG A 418 17.34 7.69 -4.38
C ARG A 418 17.92 6.69 -5.37
N ASP A 419 17.56 6.89 -6.64
CA ASP A 419 18.00 6.05 -7.75
C ASP A 419 18.81 6.81 -8.78
N TYR A 420 19.70 6.08 -9.45
CA TYR A 420 20.30 6.49 -10.70
C TYR A 420 20.09 5.43 -11.76
N LEU A 421 19.54 5.84 -12.90
CA LEU A 421 19.14 4.96 -13.98
C LEU A 421 20.12 5.11 -15.15
N ASP A 422 20.40 3.99 -15.80
CA ASP A 422 20.91 3.89 -17.16
C ASP A 422 20.20 2.71 -17.83
N VAL A 423 19.06 3.01 -18.45
CA VAL A 423 18.10 2.05 -19.01
C VAL A 423 17.71 2.45 -20.43
N GLY A 424 17.53 1.49 -21.36
CA GLY A 424 17.14 1.76 -22.74
C GLY A 424 16.83 0.53 -23.57
#